data_AF-A0A7R9WU13-F1
#
_entry.id   AF-A0A7R9WU13-F1
#
_cell.length_a   1.000
_cell.length_b   1.000
_cell.length_c   1.000
_cell.angle_alpha   90.00
_cell.angle_beta   90.00
_cell.angle_gamma   90.00
#
_symmetry.space_group_name_H-M   'P 1'
#
loop_
_entity.id
_entity.type
_entity.pdbx_description
1 polymer ?
#
loop_
_entity_poly.entity_id
_entity_poly.type
_entity_poly.pdbx_seq_one_letter_code
_entity_poly.pdbx_strand_id
1 'polypeptide(L)'
;RNVSLRSVDFTKLCTASGGPLPDDDVAILMKGLQPIPQLQRLRISECQVLTQCAAAIAPILTHALQELRIVNAIHTPNERIIDLSHFIVPFTCTTTLHTIEFYNCGLDDVSMIYLSKGLQHNRTIRRICLAFNQQITRPPVAFGDTVQHLDLFACDDRHLHHILPKYQDQLQCNTTMQQILLESKWYRKYPMLQYYLGLNRAGRRLMTCSDALGLWAHVLGRSSHQPDALFYFLTQMPQLVRNGSSRIE
;
A
#
# COMPACT_ATOMS: atom_id res chain seq x y z
N ARG A 1 14.10 -24.72 -24.45
CA ARG A 1 13.49 -24.53 -23.11
C ARG A 1 13.10 -23.05 -23.01
N ASN A 2 11.82 -22.71 -23.05
CA ASN A 2 11.37 -21.31 -22.87
C ASN A 2 11.55 -20.94 -21.40
N VAL A 3 12.55 -20.11 -21.11
CA VAL A 3 12.73 -19.53 -19.77
C VAL A 3 11.66 -18.45 -19.62
N SER A 4 10.66 -18.71 -18.78
CA SER A 4 9.61 -17.75 -18.44
C SER A 4 10.17 -16.75 -17.43
N LEU A 5 10.52 -15.54 -17.89
CA LEU A 5 10.99 -14.48 -17.00
C LEU A 5 9.79 -13.87 -16.25
N ARG A 6 9.58 -14.30 -15.01
CA ARG A 6 8.44 -13.85 -14.17
C ARG A 6 8.80 -12.78 -13.15
N SER A 7 10.08 -12.64 -12.84
CA SER A 7 10.57 -11.73 -11.81
C SER A 7 11.87 -11.12 -12.29
N VAL A 8 11.95 -9.79 -12.24
CA VAL A 8 13.16 -9.05 -12.60
C VAL A 8 13.51 -8.13 -11.44
N ASP A 9 14.77 -8.19 -11.02
CA ASP A 9 15.33 -7.34 -9.98
C ASP A 9 16.60 -6.69 -10.52
N PHE A 10 16.54 -5.37 -10.69
CA PHE A 10 17.70 -4.56 -10.96
C PHE A 10 18.17 -3.93 -9.66
N THR A 11 19.36 -4.27 -9.22
CA THR A 11 19.98 -3.66 -8.05
C THR A 11 21.31 -3.04 -8.47
N LYS A 12 21.46 -1.74 -8.20
CA LYS A 12 22.71 -1.01 -8.37
C LYS A 12 23.29 -1.12 -9.78
N LEU A 13 22.50 -0.74 -10.77
CA LEU A 13 22.97 -0.64 -12.15
C LEU A 13 23.98 0.50 -12.26
N CYS A 14 25.17 0.17 -12.77
CA CYS A 14 26.28 1.11 -12.91
C CYS A 14 26.78 1.18 -14.35
N THR A 15 27.29 2.35 -14.73
CA THR A 15 28.09 2.53 -15.95
C THR A 15 29.44 1.82 -15.82
N ALA A 16 30.16 1.65 -16.93
CA ALA A 16 31.52 1.12 -16.93
C ALA A 16 32.50 1.96 -16.07
N SER A 17 32.19 3.25 -15.85
CA SER A 17 32.93 4.15 -14.98
C SER A 17 32.58 4.03 -13.49
N GLY A 18 31.69 3.10 -13.12
CA GLY A 18 31.28 2.87 -11.73
C GLY A 18 30.25 3.87 -11.18
N GLY A 19 29.76 4.79 -12.01
CA GLY A 19 28.67 5.70 -11.66
C GLY A 19 27.30 5.03 -11.77
N PRO A 20 26.25 5.54 -11.11
CA PRO A 20 24.89 5.04 -11.27
C PRO A 20 24.42 5.18 -12.72
N LEU A 21 23.70 4.19 -13.22
CA LEU A 21 23.14 4.22 -14.58
C LEU A 21 22.17 5.41 -14.73
N PRO A 22 22.32 6.27 -15.76
CA PRO A 22 21.40 7.38 -16.04
C PRO A 22 19.95 6.94 -16.28
N ASP A 23 19.00 7.83 -16.04
CA ASP A 23 17.56 7.55 -16.19
C ASP A 23 17.19 7.03 -17.59
N ASP A 24 17.73 7.65 -18.64
CA ASP A 24 17.48 7.25 -20.03
C ASP A 24 17.96 5.82 -20.33
N ASP A 25 19.11 5.44 -19.77
CA ASP A 25 19.69 4.10 -19.97
C ASP A 25 18.89 3.04 -19.19
N VAL A 26 18.42 3.35 -17.98
CA VAL A 26 17.48 2.49 -17.26
C VAL A 26 16.17 2.37 -18.02
N ALA A 27 15.68 3.46 -18.64
CA ALA A 27 14.46 3.44 -19.45
C ALA A 27 14.59 2.52 -20.67
N ILE A 28 15.77 2.43 -21.31
CA ILE A 28 16.03 1.46 -22.39
C ILE A 28 15.86 0.03 -21.89
N LEU A 29 16.39 -0.28 -20.69
CA LEU A 29 16.22 -1.61 -20.09
C LEU A 29 14.74 -1.92 -19.82
N MET A 30 13.98 -0.94 -19.31
CA MET A 30 12.54 -1.10 -19.06
C MET A 30 11.76 -1.37 -20.35
N LYS A 31 12.06 -0.67 -21.45
CA LYS A 31 11.46 -0.93 -22.77
C LYS A 31 11.71 -2.37 -23.23
N GLY A 32 12.87 -2.94 -22.91
CA GLY A 32 13.20 -4.34 -23.19
C GLY A 32 12.34 -5.36 -22.43
N LEU A 33 11.70 -4.96 -21.31
CA LEU A 33 10.83 -5.83 -20.51
C LEU A 33 9.36 -5.79 -20.94
N GLN A 34 8.94 -4.73 -21.64
CA GLN A 34 7.57 -4.58 -22.14
C GLN A 34 7.06 -5.82 -22.92
N PRO A 35 7.86 -6.50 -23.78
CA PRO A 35 7.41 -7.67 -24.52
C PRO A 35 7.25 -8.95 -23.68
N ILE A 36 7.40 -8.89 -22.35
CA ILE A 36 7.39 -10.05 -21.46
C ILE A 36 6.04 -10.11 -20.72
N PRO A 37 4.99 -10.71 -21.32
CA PRO A 37 3.63 -10.68 -20.77
C PRO A 37 3.45 -11.46 -19.46
N GLN A 38 4.42 -12.31 -19.14
CA GLN A 38 4.45 -13.17 -17.95
C GLN A 38 5.20 -12.56 -16.77
N LEU A 39 5.70 -11.32 -16.91
CA LEU A 39 6.38 -10.61 -15.83
C LEU A 39 5.38 -10.28 -14.72
N GLN A 40 5.61 -10.83 -13.53
CA GLN A 40 4.75 -10.66 -12.35
C GLN A 40 5.35 -9.70 -11.33
N ARG A 41 6.69 -9.60 -11.26
CA ARG A 41 7.38 -8.73 -10.31
C ARG A 41 8.49 -7.94 -10.97
N LEU A 42 8.48 -6.64 -10.76
CA LEU A 42 9.53 -5.72 -11.19
C LEU A 42 10.06 -4.97 -9.97
N ARG A 43 11.34 -5.20 -9.66
CA ARG A 43 12.07 -4.46 -8.64
C ARG A 43 13.20 -3.68 -9.27
N ILE A 44 13.28 -2.39 -8.93
CA ILE A 44 14.35 -1.50 -9.36
C ILE A 44 14.88 -0.83 -8.10
N SER A 45 16.12 -1.14 -7.74
CA SER A 45 16.77 -0.68 -6.51
C SER A 45 18.10 0.00 -6.84
N GLU A 46 18.36 1.12 -6.16
CA GLU A 46 19.60 1.89 -6.32
C GLU A 46 19.88 2.35 -7.76
N CYS A 47 18.82 2.58 -8.55
CA CYS A 47 18.92 3.13 -9.90
C CYS A 47 18.38 4.56 -9.95
N GLN A 48 18.73 5.32 -10.99
CA GLN A 48 18.05 6.60 -11.27
C GLN A 48 16.72 6.29 -11.95
N VAL A 49 15.62 6.40 -11.20
CA VAL A 49 14.26 6.32 -11.75
C VAL A 49 13.58 7.67 -11.58
N LEU A 50 13.52 8.41 -12.67
CA LEU A 50 12.96 9.75 -12.82
C LEU A 50 11.84 9.70 -13.86
N THR A 51 11.79 10.66 -14.79
CA THR A 51 10.69 10.82 -15.75
C THR A 51 10.74 9.79 -16.88
N GLN A 52 11.88 9.61 -17.54
CA GLN A 52 11.98 8.75 -18.72
C GLN A 52 11.84 7.27 -18.34
N CYS A 53 12.44 6.87 -17.21
CA CYS A 53 12.25 5.52 -16.70
C CYS A 53 10.80 5.28 -16.23
N ALA A 54 10.17 6.23 -15.54
CA ALA A 54 8.75 6.15 -15.19
C ALA A 54 7.85 5.94 -16.42
N ALA A 55 8.07 6.71 -17.47
CA ALA A 55 7.34 6.57 -18.74
C ALA A 55 7.56 5.20 -19.39
N ALA A 56 8.75 4.61 -19.26
CA ALA A 56 9.06 3.28 -19.77
C ALA A 56 8.47 2.15 -18.91
N ILE A 57 8.26 2.37 -17.60
CA ILE A 57 7.62 1.39 -16.69
C ILE A 57 6.10 1.38 -16.89
N ALA A 58 5.49 2.52 -17.19
CA ALA A 58 4.04 2.65 -17.30
C ALA A 58 3.37 1.59 -18.23
N PRO A 59 3.88 1.29 -19.43
CA PRO A 59 3.35 0.22 -20.28
C PRO A 59 3.53 -1.19 -19.70
N ILE A 60 4.49 -1.43 -18.81
CA ILE A 60 4.72 -2.74 -18.19
C ILE A 60 3.60 -3.04 -17.18
N LEU A 61 3.07 -1.99 -16.52
CA LEU A 61 2.06 -2.12 -15.47
C LEU A 61 0.66 -2.48 -15.96
N THR A 62 0.36 -2.22 -17.23
CA THR A 62 -0.93 -2.57 -17.85
C THR A 62 -1.02 -4.06 -18.19
N HIS A 63 0.08 -4.81 -18.07
CA HIS A 63 0.15 -6.25 -18.25
C HIS A 63 -0.08 -7.03 -16.93
N ALA A 64 0.37 -8.29 -16.87
CA ALA A 64 0.14 -9.22 -15.75
C ALA A 64 0.98 -8.92 -14.49
N LEU A 65 1.46 -7.68 -14.32
CA LEU A 65 2.34 -7.30 -13.22
C LEU A 65 1.57 -7.26 -11.90
N GLN A 66 2.05 -8.00 -10.91
CA GLN A 66 1.44 -8.13 -9.59
C GLN A 66 2.12 -7.27 -8.52
N GLU A 67 3.41 -6.99 -8.71
CA GLU A 67 4.24 -6.23 -7.77
C GLU A 67 5.17 -5.28 -8.53
N LEU A 68 5.09 -4.00 -8.18
CA LEU A 68 6.06 -2.98 -8.58
C LEU A 68 6.76 -2.47 -7.33
N ARG A 69 8.09 -2.53 -7.33
CA ARG A 69 8.92 -1.95 -6.29
C ARG A 69 10.01 -1.08 -6.90
N ILE A 70 10.00 0.19 -6.53
CA ILE A 70 11.01 1.16 -6.91
C ILE A 70 11.65 1.69 -5.64
N VAL A 71 12.96 1.53 -5.53
CA VAL A 71 13.78 1.95 -4.40
C VAL A 71 14.89 2.83 -4.96
N ASN A 72 14.71 4.14 -4.91
CA ASN A 72 15.76 5.07 -5.30
C ASN A 72 16.70 5.24 -4.09
N ALA A 73 17.94 4.76 -4.19
CA ALA A 73 18.93 4.86 -3.10
C ALA A 73 19.81 6.12 -3.17
N ILE A 74 19.44 7.09 -4.02
CA ILE A 74 20.28 8.26 -4.25
C ILE A 74 19.91 9.33 -3.22
N HIS A 75 20.79 9.49 -2.23
CA HIS A 75 20.72 10.52 -1.18
C HIS A 75 21.04 11.92 -1.71
N THR A 76 20.28 12.42 -2.68
CA THR A 76 20.33 13.85 -3.06
C THR A 76 18.98 14.48 -2.73
N PRO A 77 18.91 15.37 -1.71
CA PRO A 77 17.65 15.82 -1.12
C PRO A 77 16.68 16.52 -2.09
N ASN A 78 17.14 17.08 -3.22
CA ASN A 78 16.43 18.18 -3.86
C ASN A 78 16.21 18.10 -5.39
N GLU A 79 16.63 17.06 -6.12
CA GLU A 79 16.64 17.17 -7.60
C GLU A 79 16.02 16.00 -8.37
N ARG A 80 15.47 14.99 -7.68
CA ARG A 80 15.14 13.70 -8.32
C ARG A 80 13.80 13.14 -7.85
N ILE A 81 12.74 13.86 -8.22
CA ILE A 81 11.35 13.44 -8.05
C ILE A 81 10.98 12.52 -9.22
N ILE A 82 10.45 11.33 -8.93
CA ILE A 82 9.85 10.48 -9.98
C ILE A 82 8.56 11.13 -10.49
N ASP A 83 8.40 11.21 -11.81
CA ASP A 83 7.16 11.73 -12.39
C ASP A 83 6.05 10.66 -12.36
N LEU A 84 5.19 10.75 -11.35
CA LEU A 84 4.06 9.83 -11.21
C LEU A 84 2.91 10.08 -12.20
N SER A 85 2.95 11.13 -13.02
CA SER A 85 1.87 11.43 -13.98
C SER A 85 1.69 10.32 -15.02
N HIS A 86 2.78 9.66 -15.40
CA HIS A 86 2.77 8.51 -16.33
C HIS A 86 2.06 7.28 -15.75
N PHE A 87 1.92 7.18 -14.43
CA PHE A 87 1.30 6.04 -13.76
C PHE A 87 -0.22 6.18 -13.57
N ILE A 88 -0.82 7.34 -13.86
CA ILE A 88 -2.26 7.56 -13.68
C ILE A 88 -3.08 6.55 -14.48
N VAL A 89 -2.83 6.46 -15.80
CA VAL A 89 -3.55 5.55 -16.68
C VAL A 89 -3.26 4.08 -16.33
N PRO A 90 -1.99 3.64 -16.18
CA PRO A 90 -1.70 2.27 -15.78
C PRO A 90 -2.34 1.85 -14.46
N PHE A 91 -2.31 2.70 -13.43
CA PHE A 91 -2.98 2.40 -12.16
C PHE A 91 -4.49 2.37 -12.31
N THR A 92 -5.08 3.16 -13.21
CA THR A 92 -6.54 3.10 -13.44
C THR A 92 -6.95 1.80 -14.13
N CYS A 93 -6.12 1.30 -15.05
CA CYS A 93 -6.47 0.19 -15.93
C CYS A 93 -5.95 -1.19 -15.45
N THR A 94 -4.94 -1.23 -14.58
CA THR A 94 -4.37 -2.51 -14.14
C THR A 94 -5.38 -3.30 -13.29
N THR A 95 -5.49 -4.59 -13.58
CA THR A 95 -6.38 -5.53 -12.88
C THR A 95 -5.61 -6.59 -12.10
N THR A 96 -4.28 -6.59 -12.20
CA THR A 96 -3.43 -7.63 -11.60
C THR A 96 -2.43 -7.08 -10.60
N LEU A 97 -2.20 -5.77 -10.55
CA LEU A 97 -1.25 -5.13 -9.63
C LEU A 97 -1.84 -5.05 -8.22
N HIS A 98 -1.15 -5.64 -7.25
CA HIS A 98 -1.59 -5.69 -5.85
C HIS A 98 -0.73 -4.84 -4.92
N THR A 99 0.55 -4.65 -5.27
CA THR A 99 1.54 -4.00 -4.42
C THR A 99 2.32 -2.96 -5.22
N ILE A 100 2.40 -1.75 -4.68
CA ILE A 100 3.27 -0.69 -5.15
C ILE A 100 4.14 -0.18 -4.01
N GLU A 101 5.45 -0.13 -4.23
CA GLU A 101 6.40 0.44 -3.29
C GLU A 101 7.24 1.50 -3.99
N PHE A 102 7.14 2.74 -3.53
CA PHE A 102 7.98 3.86 -3.92
C PHE A 102 8.80 4.30 -2.71
N TYR A 103 9.96 3.68 -2.51
CA TYR A 103 10.82 3.96 -1.38
C TYR A 103 11.87 5.01 -1.75
N ASN A 104 11.91 6.11 -0.99
CA ASN A 104 12.86 7.21 -1.19
C ASN A 104 12.90 7.73 -2.65
N CYS A 105 11.75 7.81 -3.32
CA CYS A 105 11.62 8.20 -4.72
C CYS A 105 11.46 9.72 -4.95
N GLY A 106 11.71 10.52 -3.90
CA GLY A 106 11.56 11.97 -3.97
C GLY A 106 10.11 12.43 -4.12
N LEU A 107 9.12 11.61 -3.75
CA LEU A 107 7.71 11.98 -3.91
C LEU A 107 7.36 13.24 -3.11
N ASP A 108 6.54 14.09 -3.72
CA ASP A 108 6.02 15.34 -3.18
C ASP A 108 4.48 15.37 -3.19
N ASP A 109 3.89 16.49 -2.80
CA ASP A 109 2.42 16.65 -2.74
C ASP A 109 1.77 16.53 -4.12
N VAL A 110 2.45 16.93 -5.19
CA VAL A 110 1.97 16.81 -6.57
C VAL A 110 1.94 15.33 -6.99
N SER A 111 2.99 14.59 -6.66
CA SER A 111 3.06 13.14 -6.86
C SER A 111 1.89 12.42 -6.20
N MET A 112 1.50 12.85 -4.99
CA MET A 112 0.33 12.30 -4.29
C MET A 112 -1.00 12.62 -4.98
N ILE A 113 -1.13 13.75 -5.67
CA ILE A 113 -2.30 14.05 -6.51
C ILE A 113 -2.39 13.05 -7.67
N TYR A 114 -1.28 12.78 -8.36
CA TYR A 114 -1.28 11.79 -9.44
C TYR A 114 -1.58 10.39 -8.94
N LEU A 115 -0.99 9.99 -7.83
CA LEU A 115 -1.26 8.71 -7.18
C LEU A 115 -2.74 8.61 -6.78
N SER A 116 -3.33 9.67 -6.22
CA SER A 116 -4.76 9.69 -5.86
C SER A 116 -5.64 9.50 -7.09
N LYS A 117 -5.35 10.21 -8.19
CA LYS A 117 -6.10 10.09 -9.44
C LYS A 117 -6.02 8.68 -10.03
N GLY A 118 -4.82 8.11 -10.09
CA GLY A 118 -4.63 6.76 -10.65
C GLY A 118 -5.29 5.66 -9.82
N LEU A 119 -5.42 5.87 -8.50
CA LEU A 119 -5.96 4.87 -7.59
C LEU A 119 -7.44 5.06 -7.25
N GLN A 120 -8.06 6.17 -7.64
CA GLN A 120 -9.44 6.52 -7.31
C GLN A 120 -10.44 5.39 -7.65
N HIS A 121 -10.21 4.69 -8.75
CA HIS A 121 -11.04 3.59 -9.22
C HIS A 121 -10.34 2.22 -9.16
N ASN A 122 -9.05 2.18 -8.80
CA ASN A 122 -8.34 0.90 -8.66
C ASN A 122 -8.74 0.23 -7.34
N ARG A 123 -9.12 -1.05 -7.39
CA ARG A 123 -9.44 -1.86 -6.20
C ARG A 123 -8.55 -3.10 -6.07
N THR A 124 -7.61 -3.25 -6.97
CA THR A 124 -6.68 -4.38 -7.05
C THR A 124 -5.44 -4.13 -6.21
N ILE A 125 -4.97 -2.88 -6.17
CA ILE A 125 -3.85 -2.44 -5.33
C ILE A 125 -4.32 -2.43 -3.88
N ARG A 126 -3.69 -3.26 -3.06
CA ARG A 126 -4.00 -3.42 -1.63
C ARG A 126 -2.86 -2.98 -0.73
N ARG A 127 -1.64 -2.84 -1.27
CA ARG A 127 -0.46 -2.51 -0.49
C ARG A 127 0.28 -1.35 -1.13
N ILE A 128 0.47 -0.29 -0.36
CA ILE A 128 1.20 0.90 -0.78
C ILE A 128 2.27 1.22 0.26
N CYS A 129 3.52 1.36 -0.19
CA CYS A 129 4.62 1.85 0.62
C CYS A 129 5.21 3.11 -0.02
N LEU A 130 5.19 4.22 0.72
CA LEU A 130 5.72 5.53 0.34
C LEU A 130 6.79 6.00 1.33
N ALA A 131 7.45 5.07 2.03
CA ALA A 131 8.45 5.40 3.03
C ALA A 131 9.65 6.15 2.41
N PHE A 132 10.33 6.95 3.22
CA PHE A 132 11.49 7.77 2.88
C PHE A 132 11.24 8.88 1.85
N ASN A 133 9.98 9.25 1.59
CA ASN A 133 9.63 10.37 0.70
C ASN A 133 9.42 11.67 1.47
N GLN A 134 10.52 12.36 1.75
CA GLN A 134 10.57 13.48 2.68
C GLN A 134 9.75 14.71 2.26
N GLN A 135 9.42 14.86 0.98
CA GLN A 135 8.82 16.06 0.40
C GLN A 135 7.27 16.05 0.43
N ILE A 136 6.62 14.98 0.90
CA ILE A 136 5.15 14.85 0.98
C ILE A 136 4.56 15.63 2.17
N THR A 137 4.50 16.95 2.13
CA THR A 137 4.09 17.73 3.32
C THR A 137 2.59 17.70 3.61
N ARG A 138 1.75 17.70 2.57
CA ARG A 138 0.31 17.88 2.61
C ARG A 138 -0.34 17.08 1.47
N PRO A 139 -0.53 15.76 1.63
CA PRO A 139 -1.22 15.01 0.60
C PRO A 139 -2.67 15.46 0.46
N PRO A 140 -3.25 15.27 -0.74
CA PRO A 140 -4.60 15.72 -1.04
C PRO A 140 -5.63 14.91 -0.25
N VAL A 141 -6.74 15.56 0.14
CA VAL A 141 -7.86 14.90 0.84
C VAL A 141 -8.39 13.69 0.05
N ALA A 142 -8.38 13.78 -1.29
CA ALA A 142 -8.78 12.69 -2.18
C ALA A 142 -7.97 11.39 -1.98
N PHE A 143 -6.74 11.47 -1.47
CA PHE A 143 -5.96 10.27 -1.16
C PHE A 143 -6.58 9.44 -0.03
N GLY A 144 -7.39 10.06 0.84
CA GLY A 144 -8.09 9.36 1.91
C GLY A 144 -9.02 8.26 1.40
N ASP A 145 -9.70 8.51 0.27
CA ASP A 145 -10.60 7.54 -0.36
C ASP A 145 -9.82 6.34 -0.93
N THR A 146 -8.60 6.59 -1.40
CA THR A 146 -7.66 5.54 -1.80
C THR A 146 -7.29 4.66 -0.61
N VAL A 147 -7.06 5.24 0.57
CA VAL A 147 -6.64 4.49 1.75
C VAL A 147 -7.74 3.54 2.27
N GLN A 148 -9.02 3.77 1.94
CA GLN A 148 -10.16 2.98 2.45
C GLN A 148 -10.19 1.50 2.04
N HIS A 149 -9.50 1.11 0.97
CA HIS A 149 -9.52 -0.26 0.45
C HIS A 149 -8.16 -0.97 0.56
N LEU A 150 -7.16 -0.30 1.12
CA LEU A 150 -5.85 -0.88 1.33
C LEU A 150 -5.86 -1.86 2.50
N ASP A 151 -5.04 -2.90 2.37
CA ASP A 151 -4.70 -3.84 3.44
C ASP A 151 -3.47 -3.35 4.22
N LEU A 152 -2.54 -2.69 3.52
CA LEU A 152 -1.31 -2.15 4.10
C LEU A 152 -1.00 -0.78 3.52
N PHE A 153 -0.72 0.16 4.41
CA PHE A 153 -0.20 1.47 4.04
C PHE A 153 1.05 1.79 4.87
N ALA A 154 2.14 2.14 4.20
CA ALA A 154 3.40 2.54 4.86
C ALA A 154 3.83 3.90 4.34
N CYS A 155 4.16 4.82 5.24
CA CYS A 155 4.61 6.17 4.92
C CYS A 155 5.48 6.69 6.08
N ASP A 156 6.25 7.74 5.84
CA ASP A 156 7.11 8.32 6.86
C ASP A 156 6.34 9.18 7.88
N ASP A 157 6.88 9.17 9.10
CA ASP A 157 6.40 9.89 10.26
C ASP A 157 6.02 11.35 10.03
N ARG A 158 6.89 12.11 9.35
CA ARG A 158 6.75 13.57 9.22
C ARG A 158 5.46 13.96 8.50
N HIS A 159 4.93 13.07 7.69
CA HIS A 159 3.78 13.32 6.85
C HIS A 159 2.50 12.86 7.55
N LEU A 160 2.57 11.76 8.31
CA LEU A 160 1.43 11.12 8.95
C LEU A 160 0.73 11.98 10.02
N HIS A 161 1.41 12.93 10.66
CA HIS A 161 0.78 13.82 11.64
C HIS A 161 -0.29 14.75 11.06
N HIS A 162 -0.09 15.20 9.82
CA HIS A 162 -1.04 16.07 9.12
C HIS A 162 -2.15 15.28 8.40
N ILE A 163 -1.87 14.00 8.15
CA ILE A 163 -2.64 13.04 7.36
C ILE A 163 -3.65 12.32 8.26
N LEU A 164 -3.19 11.69 9.34
CA LEU A 164 -4.01 10.78 10.15
C LEU A 164 -5.26 11.44 10.73
N PRO A 165 -5.23 12.67 11.27
CA PRO A 165 -6.45 13.32 11.74
C PRO A 165 -7.48 13.56 10.63
N LYS A 166 -7.00 13.84 9.39
CA LYS A 166 -7.88 14.10 8.24
C LYS A 166 -8.48 12.84 7.64
N TYR A 167 -7.85 11.69 7.87
CA TYR A 167 -8.28 10.40 7.34
C TYR A 167 -8.87 9.48 8.40
N GLN A 168 -9.11 9.98 9.61
CA GLN A 168 -9.61 9.18 10.72
C GLN A 168 -10.95 8.51 10.37
N ASP A 169 -11.86 9.23 9.74
CA ASP A 169 -13.17 8.71 9.33
C ASP A 169 -13.01 7.64 8.24
N GLN A 170 -12.13 7.86 7.27
CA GLN A 170 -11.83 6.90 6.21
C GLN A 170 -11.17 5.63 6.76
N LEU A 171 -10.29 5.76 7.74
CA LEU A 171 -9.65 4.65 8.44
C LEU A 171 -10.64 3.88 9.32
N GLN A 172 -11.61 4.56 9.93
CA GLN A 172 -12.70 3.93 10.66
C GLN A 172 -13.59 3.09 9.75
N CYS A 173 -13.87 3.56 8.53
CA CYS A 173 -14.66 2.84 7.53
C CYS A 173 -13.86 1.71 6.85
N ASN A 174 -12.54 1.76 6.89
CA ASN A 174 -11.69 0.70 6.36
C ASN A 174 -11.74 -0.54 7.28
N THR A 175 -12.30 -1.64 6.77
CA THR A 175 -12.38 -2.93 7.48
C THR A 175 -11.31 -3.94 7.05
N THR A 176 -10.52 -3.61 6.02
CA THR A 176 -9.52 -4.50 5.43
C THR A 176 -8.10 -4.21 5.90
N MET A 177 -7.81 -2.96 6.27
CA MET A 177 -6.47 -2.51 6.66
C MET A 177 -5.99 -3.22 7.91
N GLN A 178 -4.89 -3.93 7.78
CA GLN A 178 -4.30 -4.72 8.85
C GLN A 178 -3.04 -4.07 9.41
N GLN A 179 -2.39 -3.20 8.63
CA GLN A 179 -1.11 -2.64 9.00
C GLN A 179 -0.94 -1.22 8.48
N ILE A 180 -0.60 -0.32 9.40
CA ILE A 180 0.11 0.92 9.08
C ILE A 180 1.50 0.83 9.69
N LEU A 181 2.53 0.97 8.87
CA LEU A 181 3.90 1.09 9.34
C LEU A 181 4.14 2.55 9.74
N LEU A 182 4.24 2.80 11.04
CA LEU A 182 4.60 4.08 11.67
C LEU A 182 5.86 3.85 12.51
N GLU A 183 6.72 4.86 12.71
CA GLU A 183 7.74 4.71 13.76
C GLU A 183 7.07 4.58 15.14
N SER A 184 7.71 3.77 15.99
CA SER A 184 7.19 3.32 17.28
C SER A 184 6.74 4.45 18.22
N LYS A 185 7.40 5.62 18.15
CA LYS A 185 7.10 6.78 19.00
C LYS A 185 5.74 7.43 18.72
N TRP A 186 5.20 7.26 17.51
CA TRP A 186 3.93 7.85 17.09
C TRP A 186 2.78 6.88 17.08
N TYR A 187 3.05 5.58 16.97
CA TYR A 187 2.04 4.55 17.13
C TYR A 187 1.23 4.80 18.41
N ARG A 188 1.90 5.13 19.52
CA ARG A 188 1.28 5.48 20.82
C ARG A 188 0.40 6.74 20.82
N LYS A 189 0.59 7.67 19.87
CA LYS A 189 -0.17 8.93 19.83
C LYS A 189 -1.52 8.80 19.11
N TYR A 190 -1.77 7.69 18.42
CA TYR A 190 -3.01 7.46 17.68
C TYR A 190 -3.73 6.20 18.18
N PRO A 191 -4.26 6.20 19.42
CA PRO A 191 -4.92 5.04 20.00
C PRO A 191 -6.10 4.54 19.16
N MET A 192 -6.87 5.46 18.53
CA MET A 192 -7.96 5.11 17.62
C MET A 192 -7.49 4.29 16.41
N LEU A 193 -6.31 4.60 15.87
CA LEU A 193 -5.74 3.83 14.77
C LEU A 193 -5.38 2.42 15.23
N GLN A 194 -4.74 2.29 16.40
CA GLN A 194 -4.40 0.98 16.96
C GLN A 194 -5.65 0.14 17.19
N TYR A 195 -6.70 0.77 17.71
CA TYR A 195 -8.00 0.14 17.92
C TYR A 195 -8.57 -0.41 16.61
N TYR A 196 -8.71 0.41 15.56
CA TYR A 196 -9.25 -0.07 14.27
C TYR A 196 -8.38 -1.13 13.60
N LEU A 197 -7.05 -1.01 13.66
CA LEU A 197 -6.15 -2.05 13.14
C LEU A 197 -6.28 -3.35 13.92
N GLY A 198 -6.44 -3.28 15.24
CA GLY A 198 -6.73 -4.42 16.12
C GLY A 198 -8.02 -5.11 15.71
N LEU A 199 -9.12 -4.35 15.58
CA LEU A 199 -10.40 -4.85 15.10
C LEU A 199 -10.28 -5.55 13.74
N ASN A 200 -9.60 -4.93 12.77
CA ASN A 200 -9.45 -5.48 11.43
C ASN A 200 -8.64 -6.80 11.43
N ARG A 201 -7.55 -6.88 12.21
CA ARG A 201 -6.77 -8.12 12.39
C ARG A 201 -7.59 -9.22 13.05
N ALA A 202 -8.40 -8.86 14.04
CA ALA A 202 -9.26 -9.78 14.75
C ALA A 202 -10.44 -10.28 13.90
N GLY A 203 -10.71 -9.62 12.76
CA GLY A 203 -11.67 -10.10 11.77
C GLY A 203 -12.92 -9.23 11.62
N ARG A 204 -12.85 -7.92 11.90
CA ARG A 204 -13.97 -6.99 11.71
C ARG A 204 -14.67 -7.09 10.36
N ARG A 205 -13.95 -7.34 9.27
CA ARG A 205 -14.57 -7.56 7.94
C ARG A 205 -15.49 -8.79 7.87
N LEU A 206 -15.31 -9.78 8.74
CA LEU A 206 -16.16 -10.98 8.78
C LEU A 206 -17.53 -10.68 9.39
N MET A 207 -17.65 -9.58 10.13
CA MET A 207 -18.89 -9.11 10.76
C MET A 207 -19.93 -8.63 9.75
N THR A 208 -19.50 -8.17 8.59
CA THR A 208 -20.40 -7.65 7.54
C THR A 208 -20.93 -8.76 6.63
N CYS A 209 -20.58 -10.02 6.88
CA CYS A 209 -21.05 -11.17 6.12
C CYS A 209 -22.31 -11.73 6.76
N SER A 210 -23.38 -11.95 5.98
CA SER A 210 -24.67 -12.45 6.46
C SER A 210 -24.58 -13.83 7.13
N ASP A 211 -23.58 -14.64 6.77
CA ASP A 211 -23.36 -15.99 7.31
C ASP A 211 -22.37 -16.02 8.49
N ALA A 212 -22.18 -14.88 9.17
CA ALA A 212 -21.13 -14.70 10.17
C ALA A 212 -21.17 -15.69 11.35
N LEU A 213 -22.33 -16.29 11.69
CA LEU A 213 -22.50 -17.21 12.83
C LEU A 213 -21.41 -18.30 12.92
N GLY A 214 -21.04 -18.92 11.78
CA GLY A 214 -19.99 -19.94 11.73
C GLY A 214 -18.56 -19.40 11.89
N LEU A 215 -18.35 -18.10 11.68
CA LEU A 215 -17.05 -17.44 11.74
C LEU A 215 -16.77 -16.78 13.10
N TRP A 216 -17.77 -16.70 13.99
CA TRP A 216 -17.64 -16.03 15.29
C TRP A 216 -16.64 -16.68 16.22
N ALA A 217 -16.60 -18.02 16.28
CA ALA A 217 -15.60 -18.72 17.07
C ALA A 217 -14.17 -18.31 16.67
N HIS A 218 -13.96 -18.06 15.37
CA HIS A 218 -12.68 -17.61 14.84
C HIS A 218 -12.38 -16.15 15.17
N VAL A 219 -13.38 -15.26 15.05
CA VAL A 219 -13.25 -13.83 15.42
C VAL A 219 -12.97 -13.67 16.93
N LEU A 220 -13.70 -14.39 17.78
CA LEU A 220 -13.50 -14.40 19.23
C LEU A 220 -12.14 -14.99 19.61
N GLY A 221 -11.73 -16.09 18.96
CA GLY A 221 -10.40 -16.67 19.16
C GLY A 221 -9.28 -15.68 18.85
N ARG A 222 -9.37 -14.95 17.73
CA ARG A 222 -8.38 -13.93 17.33
C ARG A 222 -8.39 -12.66 18.20
N SER A 223 -9.53 -12.29 18.75
CA SER A 223 -9.67 -11.12 19.64
C SER A 223 -9.39 -11.43 21.11
N SER A 224 -9.18 -12.70 21.48
CA SER A 224 -8.95 -13.12 22.87
C SER A 224 -7.77 -12.44 23.57
N HIS A 225 -6.81 -11.89 22.82
CA HIS A 225 -5.64 -11.16 23.35
C HIS A 225 -5.77 -9.64 23.15
N GLN A 226 -6.93 -9.15 22.71
CA GLN A 226 -7.23 -7.75 22.44
C GLN A 226 -8.58 -7.39 23.08
N PRO A 227 -8.59 -6.98 24.36
CA PRO A 227 -9.84 -6.80 25.12
C PRO A 227 -10.79 -5.79 24.47
N ASP A 228 -10.27 -4.71 23.87
CA ASP A 228 -11.08 -3.73 23.16
C ASP A 228 -11.78 -4.33 21.93
N ALA A 229 -11.09 -5.21 21.21
CA ALA A 229 -11.66 -5.90 20.06
C ALA A 229 -12.72 -6.91 20.47
N LEU A 230 -12.43 -7.68 21.52
CA LEU A 230 -13.38 -8.62 22.09
C LEU A 230 -14.66 -7.91 22.55
N PHE A 231 -14.52 -6.81 23.30
CA PHE A 231 -15.65 -6.01 23.77
C PHE A 231 -16.46 -5.47 22.58
N TYR A 232 -15.79 -4.87 21.59
CA TYR A 232 -16.46 -4.43 20.36
C TYR A 232 -17.28 -5.54 19.73
N PHE A 233 -16.71 -6.73 19.49
CA PHE A 233 -17.44 -7.82 18.85
C PHE A 233 -18.64 -8.32 19.67
N LEU A 234 -18.50 -8.44 20.98
CA LEU A 234 -19.61 -8.84 21.86
C LEU A 234 -20.75 -7.81 21.86
N THR A 235 -20.44 -6.51 21.76
CA THR A 235 -21.47 -5.47 21.63
C THR A 235 -22.19 -5.52 20.28
N GLN A 236 -21.51 -5.95 19.21
CA GLN A 236 -22.11 -6.07 17.88
C GLN A 236 -22.99 -7.32 17.72
N MET A 237 -22.85 -8.34 18.58
CA MET A 237 -23.78 -9.47 18.65
C MET A 237 -24.18 -9.81 20.09
N PRO A 238 -25.13 -9.04 20.66
CA PRO A 238 -25.64 -9.29 22.00
C PRO A 238 -26.23 -10.70 22.19
N GLN A 239 -26.74 -11.32 21.13
CA GLN A 239 -27.29 -12.69 21.19
C GLN A 239 -26.28 -13.77 21.62
N LEU A 240 -24.98 -13.59 21.36
CA LEU A 240 -23.96 -14.57 21.76
C LEU A 240 -23.78 -14.64 23.28
N VAL A 241 -24.07 -13.54 23.98
CA VAL A 241 -23.96 -13.45 25.45
C VAL A 241 -25.21 -14.01 26.14
N ARG A 242 -26.36 -14.04 25.46
CA ARG A 242 -27.66 -14.38 26.05
C ARG A 242 -27.98 -15.88 26.10
N ASN A 243 -27.30 -16.72 25.31
CA ASN A 243 -27.61 -18.16 25.22
C ASN A 243 -27.15 -19.02 26.41
N GLY A 244 -26.64 -18.42 27.49
CA GLY A 244 -26.28 -19.13 28.72
C GLY A 244 -27.44 -19.32 29.72
N SER A 245 -28.58 -18.64 29.53
CA SER A 245 -29.60 -18.51 30.60
C SER A 245 -30.91 -19.28 30.36
N SER A 246 -31.05 -20.04 29.28
CA SER A 246 -32.33 -20.68 28.89
C SER A 246 -32.34 -22.22 28.92
N ARG A 247 -31.47 -22.85 29.73
CA ARG A 247 -31.54 -24.30 30.02
C ARG A 247 -31.43 -24.57 31.52
N ILE A 248 -32.40 -24.08 32.27
CA ILE A 248 -32.79 -24.63 33.58
C ILE A 248 -34.32 -24.57 33.63
N GLU A 249 -34.97 -25.50 32.95
CA GLU A 249 -36.34 -25.95 33.28
C GLU A 249 -36.32 -27.47 33.34
#